data_AF-S8FUR5-F1
#
_entry.id   AF-S8FUR5-F1
#
_cell.length_a   1.000
_cell.length_b   1.000
_cell.length_c   1.000
_cell.angle_alpha   90.00
_cell.angle_beta   90.00
_cell.angle_gamma   90.00
#
_symmetry.space_group_name_H-M   'P 1'
#
loop_
_entity.id
_entity.type
_entity.pdbx_description
1 polymer ?
#
loop_
_entity_poly.entity_id
_entity_poly.type
_entity_poly.pdbx_seq_one_letter_code
_entity_poly.pdbx_strand_id
1 'polypeptide(L)'
;MTKKTKTALVRVCKQWRAWATDLLYEDVFMRHPERLRPALEDTSDECGCGRWIHWASLPYSSSATVSPHPLEALKVLERCPSLKVLVRKGPEANRRDVDMHFEFTTDCAALPSLKRVDWWHGYPAGCTPYTAPSHLFRYQ
;
A
#
# COMPACT_ATOMS: atom_id res chain seq x y z
N MET A 1 4.83 4.92 17.16
CA MET A 1 5.91 5.94 17.06
C MET A 1 5.69 6.77 15.80
N THR A 2 5.92 8.09 15.81
CA THR A 2 5.66 8.92 14.59
C THR A 2 6.74 8.73 13.52
N LYS A 3 6.42 8.99 12.25
CA LYS A 3 7.40 8.97 11.15
C LYS A 3 8.60 9.89 11.40
N LYS A 4 8.37 11.08 11.99
CA LYS A 4 9.43 12.03 12.36
C LYS A 4 10.40 11.40 13.37
N THR A 5 9.87 10.73 14.38
CA THR A 5 10.68 10.01 15.37
C THR A 5 11.48 8.88 14.70
N LYS A 6 10.82 8.01 13.91
CA LYS A 6 11.48 6.91 13.16
C LYS A 6 12.65 7.45 12.31
N THR A 7 12.43 8.55 11.58
CA THR A 7 13.47 9.21 10.77
C THR A 7 14.60 9.80 11.61
N ALA A 8 14.30 10.41 12.77
CA ALA A 8 15.33 10.95 13.65
C ALA A 8 16.28 9.85 14.15
N LEU A 9 15.74 8.68 14.55
CA LEU A 9 16.55 7.54 15.00
C LEU A 9 17.54 7.07 13.92
N VAL A 10 17.05 6.90 12.69
CA VAL A 10 17.86 6.44 11.55
C VAL A 10 19.01 7.40 11.21
N ARG A 11 18.93 8.67 11.64
CA ARG A 11 19.93 9.70 11.37
C ARG A 11 20.94 9.92 12.50
N VAL A 12 20.80 9.26 13.65
CA VAL A 12 21.71 9.47 14.80
C VAL A 12 23.13 9.00 14.48
N CYS A 13 23.30 7.72 14.16
CA CYS A 13 24.57 7.12 13.76
C CYS A 13 24.35 5.81 12.99
N LYS A 14 25.42 5.19 12.49
CA LYS A 14 25.34 3.93 11.72
C LYS A 14 24.66 2.79 12.50
N GLN A 15 24.90 2.70 13.81
CA GLN A 15 24.31 1.66 14.65
C GLN A 15 22.80 1.84 14.78
N TRP A 16 22.35 3.07 15.07
CA TRP A 16 20.93 3.38 15.20
C TRP A 16 20.20 3.24 13.87
N ARG A 17 20.87 3.58 12.76
CA ARG A 17 20.37 3.29 11.42
C ARG A 17 20.10 1.80 11.24
N ALA A 18 21.07 0.93 11.56
CA ALA A 18 20.90 -0.51 11.42
C ALA A 18 19.70 -1.04 12.23
N TRP A 19 19.48 -0.53 13.45
CA TRP A 19 18.40 -0.96 14.34
C TRP A 19 17.03 -0.35 14.08
N ALA A 20 16.96 0.81 13.42
CA ALA A 20 15.70 1.54 13.23
C ALA A 20 15.22 1.55 11.76
N THR A 21 15.96 0.91 10.86
CA THR A 21 15.59 0.84 9.44
C THR A 21 14.32 0.00 9.25
N ASP A 22 14.21 -1.14 9.92
CA ASP A 22 13.00 -1.97 9.95
C ASP A 22 11.78 -1.17 10.43
N LEU A 23 11.92 -0.43 11.54
CA LEU A 23 10.88 0.44 12.08
C LEU A 23 10.45 1.49 11.06
N LEU A 24 11.40 2.06 10.30
CA LEU A 24 11.10 3.09 9.31
C LEU A 24 10.24 2.58 8.15
N TYR A 25 10.43 1.32 7.74
CA TYR A 25 9.75 0.70 6.59
C TYR A 25 8.54 -0.17 6.96
N GLU A 26 8.30 -0.43 8.24
CA GLU A 26 7.16 -1.18 8.76
C GLU A 26 5.82 -0.77 8.14
N ASP A 27 5.60 0.55 8.03
CA ASP A 27 4.38 1.17 7.52
C ASP A 27 4.68 2.07 6.33
N VAL A 28 4.08 1.79 5.17
CA VAL A 28 4.27 2.59 3.95
C VAL A 28 2.96 3.18 3.43
N PHE A 29 3.04 4.44 3.01
CA PHE A 29 1.95 5.12 2.32
C PHE A 29 2.34 5.36 0.86
N MET A 30 1.70 4.64 -0.04
CA MET A 30 2.03 4.59 -1.47
C MET A 30 1.34 5.72 -2.25
N ARG A 31 1.54 6.98 -1.82
CA ARG A 31 1.01 8.14 -2.57
C ARG A 31 1.67 8.29 -3.95
N HIS A 32 2.94 7.88 -4.01
CA HIS A 32 3.82 7.97 -5.17
C HIS A 32 4.65 6.68 -5.25
N PRO A 33 4.04 5.55 -5.68
CA PRO A 33 4.71 4.25 -5.72
C PRO A 33 6.01 4.28 -6.54
N GLU A 34 6.07 5.11 -7.59
CA GLU A 34 7.25 5.33 -8.42
C GLU A 34 8.47 5.83 -7.64
N ARG A 35 8.26 6.55 -6.53
CA ARG A 35 9.33 7.05 -5.66
C ARG A 35 9.81 6.03 -4.64
N LEU A 36 9.03 4.98 -4.39
CA LEU A 36 9.38 3.93 -3.45
C LEU A 36 10.24 2.85 -4.10
N ARG A 37 10.09 2.64 -5.41
CA ARG A 37 10.84 1.60 -6.15
C ARG A 37 12.36 1.66 -5.96
N PRO A 38 13.04 2.81 -6.11
CA PRO A 38 14.48 2.85 -5.92
C PRO A 38 14.89 2.41 -4.52
N ALA A 39 14.16 2.81 -3.48
CA ALA A 39 14.45 2.42 -2.10
C ALA A 39 14.25 0.91 -1.82
N LEU A 40 13.46 0.22 -2.64
CA LEU A 40 13.23 -1.22 -2.56
C LEU A 40 14.27 -2.02 -3.37
N GLU A 41 14.87 -1.40 -4.39
CA GLU A 41 15.88 -2.00 -5.27
C GLU A 41 17.34 -1.74 -4.80
N ASP A 42 17.59 -0.63 -4.10
CA ASP A 42 18.94 -0.07 -3.84
C ASP A 42 19.65 -0.59 -2.57
N THR A 43 19.22 -1.71 -1.99
CA THR A 43 20.01 -2.36 -0.92
C THR A 43 20.73 -3.55 -1.50
N SER A 44 22.07 -3.57 -1.39
CA SER A 44 22.99 -4.65 -1.76
C SER A 44 22.75 -6.01 -1.08
N ASP A 45 21.62 -6.13 -0.39
CA ASP A 45 21.14 -7.26 0.37
C ASP A 45 19.97 -7.81 -0.44
N GLU A 46 20.01 -9.07 -0.85
CA GLU A 46 19.16 -9.70 -1.90
C GLU A 46 17.63 -9.52 -1.75
N CYS A 47 17.17 -8.93 -0.65
CA CYS A 47 15.77 -8.86 -0.27
C CYS A 47 15.20 -7.43 -0.09
N GLY A 48 15.95 -6.37 -0.43
CA GLY A 48 15.40 -5.00 -0.46
C GLY A 48 14.94 -4.47 0.92
N CYS A 49 14.43 -3.24 0.97
CA CYS A 49 13.68 -2.75 2.15
C CYS A 49 12.28 -3.37 2.25
N GLY A 50 11.79 -4.03 1.19
CA GLY A 50 10.42 -4.51 1.09
C GLY A 50 10.05 -5.62 2.07
N ARG A 51 11.03 -6.41 2.53
CA ARG A 51 10.84 -7.43 3.57
C ARG A 51 10.37 -6.88 4.92
N TRP A 52 10.63 -5.60 5.18
CA TRP A 52 10.24 -4.93 6.43
C TRP A 52 8.83 -4.35 6.36
N ILE A 53 8.23 -4.28 5.17
CA ILE A 53 6.89 -3.72 5.00
C ILE A 53 5.86 -4.73 5.48
N HIS A 54 5.14 -4.38 6.54
CA HIS A 54 4.06 -5.18 7.11
C HIS A 54 2.68 -4.58 6.88
N TRP A 55 2.63 -3.25 6.72
CA TRP A 55 1.41 -2.51 6.48
C TRP A 55 1.60 -1.54 5.31
N ALA A 56 0.68 -1.59 4.35
CA ALA A 56 0.68 -0.70 3.20
C ALA A 56 -0.67 -0.02 3.05
N SER A 57 -0.64 1.27 2.74
CA SER A 57 -1.84 1.99 2.35
C SER A 57 -1.70 2.65 0.98
N LEU A 58 -2.69 2.36 0.15
CA LEU A 58 -2.87 2.84 -1.21
C LEU A 58 -3.91 3.96 -1.23
N PRO A 59 -3.66 5.09 -1.91
CA PRO A 59 -4.74 6.01 -2.27
C PRO A 59 -5.65 5.33 -3.30
N TYR A 60 -6.89 5.82 -3.40
CA TYR A 60 -7.88 5.30 -4.36
C TYR A 60 -7.31 5.24 -5.79
N SER A 61 -6.59 6.29 -6.17
CA SER A 61 -5.95 6.42 -7.47
C SER A 61 -4.86 5.42 -7.82
N SER A 62 -4.25 4.78 -6.83
CA SER A 62 -3.26 3.73 -7.10
C SER A 62 -3.88 2.39 -7.51
N SER A 63 -5.21 2.27 -7.46
CA SER A 63 -5.95 1.08 -7.90
C SER A 63 -6.68 1.23 -9.23
N ALA A 64 -6.70 2.44 -9.80
CA ALA A 64 -7.43 2.70 -11.04
C ALA A 64 -6.70 2.15 -12.26
N THR A 65 -7.41 1.33 -13.03
CA THR A 65 -6.89 0.72 -14.26
C THR A 65 -7.38 1.53 -15.46
N VAL A 66 -6.78 2.72 -15.63
CA VAL A 66 -7.10 3.67 -16.74
C VAL A 66 -6.35 3.32 -18.03
N SER A 67 -5.33 2.47 -17.95
CA SER A 67 -4.57 1.99 -19.11
C SER A 67 -4.23 0.51 -18.94
N PRO A 68 -3.87 -0.21 -20.01
CA PRO A 68 -3.45 -1.61 -19.93
C PRO A 68 -2.08 -1.80 -19.27
N HIS A 69 -1.38 -0.72 -18.91
CA HIS A 69 -0.08 -0.81 -18.24
C HIS A 69 -0.24 -1.30 -16.79
N PRO A 70 0.65 -2.19 -16.31
CA PRO A 70 0.64 -2.63 -14.92
C PRO A 70 0.76 -1.45 -13.95
N LEU A 71 -0.04 -1.49 -12.88
CA LEU A 71 -0.02 -0.46 -11.85
C LEU A 71 1.33 -0.44 -11.14
N GLU A 72 1.96 0.74 -11.01
CA GLU A 72 3.22 0.87 -10.26
C GLU A 72 3.06 0.43 -8.80
N ALA A 73 1.86 0.57 -8.23
CA ALA A 73 1.56 0.07 -6.90
C ALA A 73 1.69 -1.45 -6.80
N LEU A 74 1.29 -2.21 -7.83
CA LEU A 74 1.45 -3.66 -7.86
C LEU A 74 2.92 -4.06 -7.89
N LYS A 75 3.74 -3.37 -8.69
CA LYS A 75 5.19 -3.59 -8.73
C LYS A 75 5.86 -3.38 -7.37
N VAL A 76 5.37 -2.44 -6.57
CA VAL A 76 5.83 -2.24 -5.18
C VAL A 76 5.37 -3.39 -4.29
N LEU A 77 4.09 -3.80 -4.39
CA LEU A 77 3.52 -4.87 -3.59
C LEU A 77 4.20 -6.23 -3.82
N GLU A 78 4.58 -6.53 -5.05
CA GLU A 78 5.36 -7.73 -5.41
C GLU A 78 6.71 -7.83 -4.67
N ARG A 79 7.26 -6.68 -4.23
CA ARG A 79 8.50 -6.61 -3.46
C ARG A 79 8.29 -6.67 -1.95
N CYS A 80 7.06 -6.85 -1.49
CA CYS A 80 6.69 -6.84 -0.08
C CYS A 80 6.23 -8.23 0.40
N PRO A 81 7.13 -9.24 0.49
CA PRO A 81 6.73 -10.61 0.82
C PRO A 81 6.16 -10.75 2.24
N SER A 82 6.50 -9.83 3.14
CA SER A 82 6.08 -9.81 4.54
C SER A 82 4.83 -8.96 4.80
N LEU A 83 4.18 -8.47 3.74
CA LEU A 83 3.00 -7.61 3.87
C LEU A 83 1.85 -8.38 4.51
N LYS A 84 1.32 -7.86 5.63
CA LYS A 84 0.23 -8.49 6.40
C LYS A 84 -1.09 -7.76 6.20
N VAL A 85 -1.05 -6.45 6.00
CA VAL A 85 -2.24 -5.61 5.89
C VAL A 85 -2.12 -4.66 4.71
N LEU A 86 -3.13 -4.67 3.84
CA LEU A 86 -3.25 -3.77 2.71
C LEU A 86 -4.51 -2.93 2.86
N VAL A 87 -4.37 -1.61 2.85
CA VAL A 87 -5.49 -0.67 3.01
C VAL A 87 -5.66 0.18 1.75
N ARG A 88 -6.82 0.12 1.10
CA ARG A 88 -7.17 1.11 0.07
C ARG A 88 -8.04 2.20 0.68
N LYS A 89 -7.53 3.43 0.70
CA LYS A 89 -8.29 4.60 1.12
C LYS A 89 -9.36 4.94 0.08
N GLY A 90 -10.46 5.53 0.56
CA GLY A 90 -11.50 6.08 -0.32
C GLY A 90 -10.97 7.23 -1.17
N PRO A 91 -11.74 7.65 -2.18
CA PRO A 91 -11.40 8.79 -3.01
C PRO A 91 -11.24 10.04 -2.13
N GLU A 92 -10.13 10.74 -2.31
CA GLU A 92 -9.97 12.09 -1.77
C GLU A 92 -10.69 13.07 -2.71
N ALA A 93 -11.13 14.23 -2.21
CA ALA A 93 -11.78 15.28 -3.03
C ALA A 93 -10.77 16.02 -3.95
N ASN A 94 -9.85 15.29 -4.56
CA ASN A 94 -8.87 15.78 -5.50
C ASN A 94 -9.32 15.42 -6.94
N ARG A 95 -8.88 16.18 -7.94
CA ARG A 95 -9.23 15.93 -9.35
C ARG A 95 -8.82 14.54 -9.85
N ARG A 96 -7.83 13.89 -9.23
CA ARG A 96 -7.33 12.59 -9.69
C ARG A 96 -8.28 11.45 -9.35
N ASP A 97 -9.02 11.55 -8.25
CA ASP A 97 -9.90 10.48 -7.79
C ASP A 97 -11.34 10.60 -8.36
N VAL A 98 -11.71 11.76 -8.93
CA VAL A 98 -13.06 12.02 -9.49
C VAL A 98 -13.25 11.44 -10.90
N ASP A 99 -12.20 11.43 -11.73
CA ASP A 99 -12.25 10.95 -13.12
C ASP A 99 -11.65 9.55 -13.29
N MET A 100 -11.80 8.68 -12.30
CA MET A 100 -11.15 7.36 -12.32
C MET A 100 -12.02 6.28 -12.94
N HIS A 101 -11.42 5.56 -13.87
CA HIS A 101 -12.01 4.43 -14.55
C HIS A 101 -11.25 3.13 -14.21
N PHE A 102 -11.99 2.02 -14.15
CA PHE A 102 -11.47 0.67 -13.92
C PHE A 102 -11.78 -0.18 -15.14
N GLU A 103 -11.18 0.18 -16.28
CA GLU A 103 -11.52 -0.38 -17.59
C GLU A 103 -10.69 -1.63 -17.92
N PHE A 104 -9.46 -1.70 -17.40
CA PHE A 104 -8.54 -2.79 -17.70
C PHE A 104 -8.44 -3.76 -16.54
N THR A 105 -8.32 -5.06 -16.84
CA THR A 105 -7.98 -6.09 -15.86
C THR A 105 -6.52 -5.96 -15.45
N THR A 106 -6.23 -6.25 -14.18
CA THR A 106 -4.86 -6.27 -13.68
C THR A 106 -4.64 -7.52 -12.82
N ASP A 107 -3.46 -8.11 -12.95
CA ASP A 107 -3.10 -9.29 -12.19
C ASP A 107 -2.90 -8.96 -10.71
N CYS A 108 -3.21 -9.91 -9.84
CA CYS A 108 -2.97 -9.74 -8.42
C CYS A 108 -1.53 -10.13 -8.09
N ALA A 109 -0.81 -9.23 -7.42
CA ALA A 109 0.50 -9.54 -6.88
C ALA A 109 0.41 -10.74 -5.91
N ALA A 110 1.37 -11.67 -5.98
CA ALA A 110 1.45 -12.75 -5.02
C ALA A 110 1.83 -12.18 -3.64
N LEU A 111 0.88 -12.20 -2.70
CA LEU A 111 1.05 -11.65 -1.35
C LEU A 111 0.93 -12.76 -0.29
N PRO A 112 1.95 -13.61 -0.12
CA PRO A 112 1.87 -14.85 0.66
C PRO A 112 1.62 -14.63 2.16
N SER A 113 2.05 -13.49 2.69
CA SER A 113 1.90 -13.14 4.12
C SER A 113 0.63 -12.32 4.42
N LEU A 114 -0.18 -12.01 3.41
CA LEU A 114 -1.31 -11.09 3.55
C LEU A 114 -2.42 -11.74 4.36
N LYS A 115 -2.84 -11.05 5.42
CA LYS A 115 -3.88 -11.52 6.36
C LYS A 115 -5.13 -10.67 6.32
N ARG A 116 -5.00 -9.39 5.95
CA ARG A 116 -6.11 -8.45 5.97
C ARG A 116 -6.06 -7.50 4.79
N VAL A 117 -7.20 -7.30 4.15
CA VAL A 117 -7.41 -6.28 3.13
C VAL A 117 -8.55 -5.39 3.62
N ASP A 118 -8.24 -4.11 3.87
CA ASP A 118 -9.22 -3.11 4.24
C ASP A 118 -9.48 -2.24 3.00
N TRP A 119 -10.55 -2.54 2.27
CA TRP A 119 -10.91 -1.80 1.07
C TRP A 119 -11.99 -0.79 1.39
N TRP A 120 -11.84 0.46 0.94
CA TRP A 120 -12.97 1.39 0.98
C TRP A 120 -14.10 0.85 0.09
N HIS A 121 -15.17 0.42 0.74
CA HIS A 121 -16.46 0.14 0.13
C HIS A 121 -17.24 1.44 0.23
N GLY A 122 -17.37 2.18 -0.87
CA GLY A 122 -18.18 3.39 -0.85
C GLY A 122 -19.57 3.06 -0.32
N TYR A 123 -19.99 3.71 0.76
CA TYR A 123 -21.41 3.68 1.11
C TYR A 123 -22.12 4.42 -0.03
N PRO A 124 -23.10 3.78 -0.72
CA PRO A 124 -23.95 4.53 -1.61
C PRO A 124 -24.58 5.65 -0.78
N ALA A 125 -24.58 6.86 -1.33
CA ALA A 125 -25.15 8.05 -0.68
C ALA A 125 -26.58 7.72 -0.22
N GLY A 126 -26.77 7.50 1.09
CA GLY A 126 -28.05 7.10 1.68
C GLY A 126 -27.97 5.98 2.73
N CYS A 127 -26.92 5.16 2.76
CA CYS A 127 -26.78 4.15 3.82
C CYS A 127 -25.98 4.69 5.01
N THR A 128 -26.67 4.97 6.11
CA THR A 128 -26.05 5.21 7.42
C THR A 128 -25.42 3.91 7.96
N PRO A 129 -24.41 3.99 8.84
CA PRO A 129 -23.60 2.83 9.28
C PRO A 129 -24.34 1.73 10.06
N TYR A 130 -25.67 1.77 10.16
CA TYR A 130 -26.47 0.85 10.98
C TYR A 130 -27.10 -0.32 10.23
N THR A 131 -26.87 -0.46 8.92
CA THR A 131 -27.45 -1.59 8.15
C THR A 131 -26.43 -2.17 7.18
N ALA A 132 -25.68 -3.17 7.64
CA ALA A 132 -24.80 -3.97 6.78
C ALA A 132 -25.54 -5.25 6.36
N PRO A 133 -25.76 -5.53 5.06
CA PRO A 133 -26.12 -6.86 4.60
C PRO A 133 -24.86 -7.73 4.55
N SER A 134 -24.91 -8.84 5.28
CA SER A 134 -23.85 -9.83 5.51
C SER A 134 -23.46 -10.66 4.29
N HIS A 135 -23.83 -10.24 3.09
CA HIS A 135 -23.69 -11.03 1.88
C HIS A 135 -23.13 -10.15 0.79
N LEU A 136 -21.83 -10.26 0.54
CA LEU A 136 -21.24 -10.20 -0.82
C LEU A 136 -19.71 -10.24 -0.70
N PHE A 137 -19.15 -11.41 -0.38
CA PHE A 137 -17.80 -11.79 -0.83
C PHE A 137 -17.77 -13.31 -1.03
N ARG A 138 -18.22 -13.77 -2.20
CA ARG A 138 -17.70 -14.99 -2.81
C ARG A 138 -16.67 -14.55 -3.83
N TYR A 139 -15.41 -14.87 -3.58
CA TYR A 139 -14.39 -14.93 -4.61
C TYR A 139 -14.72 -16.13 -5.52
N GLN A 140 -14.82 -15.90 -6.82
CA GLN A 140 -14.53 -16.90 -7.85
C GLN A 140 -13.22 -16.48 -8.51
#